data_AF-A0A2U7NYT6-F1
#
_entry.id   AF-A0A2U7NYT6-F1
#
_cell.length_a   1.000
_cell.length_b   1.000
_cell.length_c   1.000
_cell.angle_alpha   90.00
_cell.angle_beta   90.00
_cell.angle_gamma   90.00
#
_symmetry.space_group_name_H-M   'P 1'
#
loop_
_entity.id
_entity.type
_entity.pdbx_description
1 polymer ?
#
loop_
_entity_poly.entity_id
_entity_poly.type
_entity_poly.pdbx_seq_one_letter_code
_entity_poly.pdbx_strand_id
1 'polypeptide(L)'
;MRKIFKLFLIIIIFSGIVNTSYSGNDLFKIWTSEEIKKEIYNIELEMSYIKSNLTYLNNKNLGHENEQTISLKMRLYDLEDSLKKWQKDLEIRLGYEKLRRNFLICLGTLILFIIIYGGYKIFHVVFYE
;
A
#
# COMPACT_ATOMS: atom_id res chain seq x y z
N MET A 1 -16.76 -1.77 -35.63
CA MET A 1 -17.72 -1.99 -34.51
C MET A 1 -17.34 -3.22 -33.66
N ARG A 2 -17.33 -4.44 -34.22
CA ARG A 2 -17.12 -5.70 -33.45
C ARG A 2 -15.79 -5.81 -32.67
N LYS A 3 -14.67 -5.29 -33.22
CA LYS A 3 -13.35 -5.30 -32.57
C LYS A 3 -13.24 -4.31 -31.39
N ILE A 4 -13.85 -3.13 -31.54
CA ILE A 4 -13.91 -2.10 -30.49
C ILE A 4 -14.77 -2.57 -29.32
N PHE A 5 -15.90 -3.23 -29.60
CA PHE A 5 -16.78 -3.78 -28.56
C PHE A 5 -16.11 -4.87 -27.71
N LYS A 6 -15.33 -5.77 -28.33
CA LYS A 6 -14.53 -6.77 -27.60
C LYS A 6 -13.48 -6.12 -26.70
N LEU A 7 -12.81 -5.07 -27.17
CA LEU A 7 -11.84 -4.31 -26.37
C LEU A 7 -12.52 -3.68 -25.14
N PHE A 8 -13.70 -3.08 -25.34
CA PHE A 8 -14.49 -2.45 -24.29
C PHE A 8 -14.91 -3.44 -23.20
N LEU A 9 -15.31 -4.65 -23.61
CA LEU A 9 -15.72 -5.72 -22.69
C LEU A 9 -14.55 -6.22 -21.83
N ILE A 10 -13.34 -6.31 -22.41
CA ILE A 10 -12.11 -6.65 -21.68
C ILE A 10 -11.80 -5.57 -20.64
N ILE A 11 -11.94 -4.29 -20.99
CA ILE A 11 -11.69 -3.17 -20.08
C ILE A 11 -12.66 -3.17 -18.90
N ILE A 12 -13.95 -3.42 -19.14
CA ILE A 12 -14.96 -3.51 -18.07
C ILE A 12 -14.66 -4.68 -17.13
N ILE A 13 -14.32 -5.85 -17.67
CA ILE A 13 -13.95 -7.03 -16.85
C ILE A 13 -12.70 -6.73 -16.02
N PHE A 14 -11.66 -6.14 -16.63
CA PHE A 14 -10.42 -5.82 -15.92
C PHE A 14 -10.64 -4.75 -14.84
N SER A 15 -11.46 -3.74 -15.13
CA SER A 15 -11.85 -2.72 -14.15
C SER A 15 -12.65 -3.31 -13.00
N GLY A 16 -13.56 -4.24 -13.30
CA GLY A 16 -14.33 -4.98 -12.30
C GLY A 16 -13.42 -5.79 -11.38
N ILE A 17 -12.43 -6.52 -11.91
CA ILE A 17 -11.47 -7.30 -11.12
C ILE A 17 -10.62 -6.40 -10.21
N VAL A 18 -10.16 -5.25 -10.72
CA VAL A 18 -9.39 -4.26 -9.93
C VAL A 18 -10.26 -3.60 -8.86
N ASN A 19 -11.58 -3.47 -9.08
CA ASN A 19 -12.49 -2.87 -8.11
C ASN A 19 -12.99 -3.87 -7.05
N THR A 20 -13.27 -5.12 -7.44
CA THR A 20 -13.72 -6.18 -6.51
C THR A 20 -12.61 -6.68 -5.59
N SER A 21 -11.35 -6.69 -6.05
CA SER A 21 -10.18 -6.94 -5.20
C SER A 21 -10.04 -5.90 -4.07
N TYR A 22 -10.68 -4.72 -4.20
CA TYR A 22 -10.76 -3.73 -3.12
C TYR A 22 -11.99 -3.92 -2.21
N SER A 23 -13.13 -4.42 -2.72
CA SER A 23 -14.27 -4.79 -1.86
C SER A 23 -13.98 -6.00 -0.95
N GLY A 24 -13.00 -6.83 -1.31
CA GLY A 24 -12.47 -7.88 -0.44
C GLY A 24 -11.68 -7.36 0.77
N ASN A 25 -11.37 -6.05 0.80
CA ASN A 25 -10.70 -5.39 1.93
C ASN A 25 -11.59 -5.32 3.19
N ASP A 26 -12.91 -5.53 3.07
CA ASP A 26 -13.82 -5.68 4.21
C ASP A 26 -13.98 -7.13 4.67
N LEU A 27 -13.66 -8.12 3.81
CA LEU A 27 -13.80 -9.56 4.10
C LEU A 27 -12.56 -10.17 4.76
N PHE A 28 -11.38 -9.61 4.47
CA PHE A 28 -10.15 -9.88 5.19
C PHE A 28 -9.76 -8.59 5.88
N LYS A 29 -9.51 -8.63 7.19
CA LYS A 29 -9.10 -7.48 8.01
C LYS A 29 -7.69 -7.01 7.61
N ILE A 30 -7.56 -6.46 6.41
CA ILE A 30 -6.31 -6.01 5.82
C ILE A 30 -6.04 -4.62 6.36
N TRP A 31 -4.97 -4.49 7.15
CA TRP A 31 -4.54 -3.23 7.74
C TRP A 31 -4.30 -2.21 6.63
N THR A 32 -4.79 -0.98 6.81
CA THR A 32 -4.56 0.15 5.93
C THR A 32 -3.10 0.60 5.96
N SER A 33 -2.65 1.32 4.93
CA SER A 33 -1.28 1.87 4.91
C SER A 33 -1.06 2.87 6.04
N GLU A 34 -2.11 3.54 6.53
CA GLU A 34 -2.06 4.39 7.72
C GLU A 34 -1.92 3.60 9.03
N GLU A 35 -2.67 2.51 9.18
CA GLU A 35 -2.57 1.64 10.36
C GLU A 35 -1.17 0.99 10.44
N ILE A 36 -0.62 0.52 9.32
CA ILE A 36 0.74 -0.03 9.27
C ILE A 36 1.78 1.03 9.65
N LYS A 37 1.65 2.26 9.14
CA LYS A 37 2.56 3.37 9.50
C LYS A 37 2.49 3.69 10.99
N LYS A 38 1.30 3.66 11.57
CA LYS A 38 1.09 3.88 13.01
C LYS A 38 1.77 2.78 13.84
N GLU A 39 1.68 1.52 13.40
CA GLU A 39 2.33 0.41 14.07
C GLU A 39 3.86 0.49 13.99
N ILE A 40 4.40 0.81 12.82
CA ILE A 40 5.84 1.07 12.64
C ILE A 40 6.31 2.16 13.61
N TYR A 41 5.57 3.27 13.70
CA TYR A 41 5.90 4.36 14.63
C TYR A 41 5.90 3.91 16.09
N ASN A 42 4.93 3.10 16.51
CA ASN A 42 4.86 2.57 17.87
C ASN A 42 6.06 1.66 18.18
N ILE A 43 6.44 0.79 17.24
CA ILE A 43 7.61 -0.09 17.36
C ILE A 43 8.90 0.72 17.47
N GLU A 44 9.10 1.72 16.60
CA GLU A 44 10.27 2.60 16.64
C GLU A 44 10.37 3.36 17.96
N LEU A 45 9.22 3.83 18.49
CA LEU A 45 9.15 4.50 19.78
C LEU A 45 9.55 3.54 20.92
N GLU A 46 9.01 2.32 20.93
CA GLU A 46 9.36 1.31 21.93
C GLU A 46 10.85 0.94 21.88
N MET A 47 11.39 0.73 20.67
CA MET A 47 12.82 0.50 20.47
C MET A 47 13.66 1.66 21.01
N SER A 48 13.25 2.91 20.78
CA SER A 48 13.94 4.09 21.31
C SER A 48 13.98 4.09 22.85
N TYR A 49 12.86 3.77 23.50
CA TYR A 49 12.80 3.63 24.96
C TYR A 49 13.72 2.51 25.48
N ILE A 50 13.72 1.35 24.82
CA ILE A 50 14.59 0.23 25.19
C ILE A 50 16.06 0.61 25.01
N LYS A 51 16.43 1.27 23.91
CA LYS A 51 17.80 1.76 23.67
C LYS A 51 18.24 2.72 24.78
N SER A 52 17.38 3.67 25.16
CA SER A 52 17.65 4.61 26.25
C SER A 52 17.85 3.90 27.59
N ASN A 53 16.97 2.94 27.92
CA ASN A 53 17.10 2.13 29.13
C ASN A 53 18.38 1.29 29.14
N LEU A 54 18.75 0.69 28.00
CA LEU A 54 20.01 -0.03 27.85
C LEU A 54 21.21 0.88 28.10
N THR A 55 21.23 2.10 27.53
CA THR A 55 22.30 3.07 27.79
C THR A 55 22.38 3.44 29.28
N TYR A 56 21.24 3.68 29.93
CA TYR A 56 21.20 3.99 31.36
C TYR A 56 21.74 2.84 32.22
N LEU A 57 21.26 1.62 31.97
CA LEU A 57 21.70 0.42 32.70
C LEU A 57 23.18 0.12 32.46
N ASN A 58 23.67 0.32 31.24
CA ASN A 58 25.07 0.11 30.89
C ASN A 58 25.99 1.09 31.64
N ASN A 59 25.58 2.36 31.73
CA ASN A 59 26.31 3.39 32.50
C ASN A 59 26.26 3.10 34.01
N LYS A 60 25.13 2.61 34.52
CA LYS A 60 24.96 2.27 35.94
C LYS A 60 25.76 1.02 36.36
N ASN A 61 25.87 0.04 35.48
CA ASN A 61 26.53 -1.24 35.75
C ASN A 61 27.99 -1.30 35.24
N LEU A 62 28.59 -0.16 34.89
CA LEU A 62 29.98 -0.08 34.38
C LEU A 62 30.26 -1.02 33.18
N GLY A 63 29.26 -1.28 32.34
CA GLY A 63 29.42 -2.19 31.20
C GLY A 63 29.23 -3.68 31.49
N HIS A 64 28.93 -4.09 32.73
CA HIS A 64 28.59 -5.49 33.01
C HIS A 64 27.17 -5.84 32.57
N GLU A 65 27.05 -6.90 31.76
CA GLU A 65 25.77 -7.46 31.37
C GLU A 65 25.10 -8.13 32.58
N ASN A 66 23.86 -7.72 32.87
CA ASN A 66 23.00 -8.44 33.81
C ASN A 66 21.81 -9.04 33.04
N GLU A 67 21.01 -9.87 33.71
CA GLU A 67 19.84 -10.51 33.12
C GLU A 67 18.84 -9.51 32.50
N GLN A 68 18.70 -8.31 33.09
CA GLN A 68 17.84 -7.25 32.57
C GLN A 68 18.39 -6.68 31.25
N THR A 69 19.71 -6.46 31.15
CA THR A 69 20.36 -5.98 29.92
C THR A 69 20.21 -7.00 28.80
N ILE A 70 20.35 -8.30 29.10
CA ILE A 70 20.18 -9.39 28.13
C ILE A 70 18.72 -9.46 27.66
N SER A 71 17.76 -9.41 28.58
CA SER A 71 16.33 -9.42 28.26
C SER A 71 15.91 -8.24 27.36
N LEU A 72 16.41 -7.04 27.65
CA LEU A 72 16.13 -5.84 26.84
C LEU A 72 16.77 -5.94 25.44
N LYS A 73 17.97 -6.52 25.31
CA LYS A 73 18.60 -6.77 24.00
C LYS A 73 17.81 -7.78 23.17
N MET A 74 17.32 -8.86 23.78
CA MET A 74 16.46 -9.84 23.08
C MET A 74 15.16 -9.18 22.60
N ARG A 75 14.47 -8.43 23.47
CA ARG A 75 13.26 -7.70 23.08
C ARG A 75 13.51 -6.71 21.94
N LEU A 76 14.67 -6.05 21.95
CA LEU A 76 15.05 -5.15 20.87
C LEU A 76 15.25 -5.87 19.53
N TYR A 77 15.85 -7.06 19.56
CA TYR A 77 16.00 -7.91 18.38
C TYR A 77 14.64 -8.35 17.81
N ASP A 78 13.71 -8.75 18.67
CA ASP A 78 12.35 -9.13 18.25
C ASP A 78 11.59 -7.95 17.63
N LEU A 79 11.75 -6.75 18.20
CA LEU A 79 11.17 -5.52 17.65
C LEU A 79 11.81 -5.13 16.30
N GLU A 80 13.11 -5.34 16.12
CA GLU A 80 13.79 -5.10 14.84
C GLU A 80 13.28 -6.04 13.74
N ASP A 81 13.05 -7.32 14.05
CA ASP A 81 12.47 -8.27 13.08
C ASP A 81 11.02 -7.91 12.73
N SER A 82 10.22 -7.55 13.75
CA SER A 82 8.85 -7.08 13.57
C SER A 82 8.80 -5.81 12.71
N LEU A 83 9.66 -4.84 12.98
CA LEU A 83 9.79 -3.61 12.21
C LEU A 83 10.06 -3.90 10.74
N LYS A 84 11.02 -4.79 10.45
CA LYS A 84 11.36 -5.19 9.08
C LYS A 84 10.18 -5.81 8.35
N LYS A 85 9.40 -6.65 9.05
CA LYS A 85 8.19 -7.27 8.50
C LYS A 85 7.14 -6.21 8.14
N TRP A 86 6.87 -5.28 9.05
CA TRP A 86 5.89 -4.20 8.81
C TRP A 86 6.32 -3.23 7.72
N GLN A 87 7.61 -2.87 7.66
CA GLN A 87 8.15 -2.03 6.58
C GLN A 87 7.98 -2.69 5.21
N LYS A 88 8.23 -4.00 5.11
CA LYS A 88 8.01 -4.76 3.87
C LYS A 88 6.53 -4.81 3.49
N ASP A 89 5.64 -4.99 4.46
CA ASP A 89 4.19 -4.99 4.21
C ASP A 89 3.70 -3.62 3.72
N LEU A 90 4.22 -2.53 4.32
CA LEU A 90 3.95 -1.17 3.88
C LEU A 90 4.42 -0.93 2.44
N GLU A 91 5.61 -1.40 2.08
CA GLU A 91 6.16 -1.26 0.73
C GLU A 91 5.26 -1.92 -0.31
N ILE A 92 4.84 -3.16 -0.06
CA ILE A 92 3.93 -3.91 -0.92
C ILE A 92 2.62 -3.14 -1.09
N ARG A 93 2.06 -2.63 0.02
CA ARG A 93 0.78 -1.93 0.01
C ARG A 93 0.83 -0.61 -0.75
N LEU A 94 1.88 0.18 -0.55
CA LEU A 94 2.11 1.41 -1.30
C LEU A 94 2.32 1.12 -2.79
N GLY A 95 3.02 0.02 -3.11
CA GLY A 95 3.17 -0.46 -4.48
C GLY A 95 1.82 -0.75 -5.16
N TYR A 96 0.93 -1.45 -4.45
CA TYR A 96 -0.42 -1.73 -4.93
C TYR A 96 -1.27 -0.46 -5.09
N GLU A 97 -1.24 0.45 -4.11
CA GLU A 97 -1.94 1.75 -4.18
C GLU A 97 -1.45 2.58 -5.38
N LYS A 98 -0.14 2.58 -5.66
CA LYS A 98 0.44 3.25 -6.82
C LYS A 98 0.00 2.62 -8.14
N LEU A 99 0.04 1.29 -8.25
CA LEU A 99 -0.46 0.56 -9.42
C LEU A 99 -1.92 0.85 -9.69
N ARG A 100 -2.76 0.86 -8.64
CA ARG A 100 -4.17 1.21 -8.72
C ARG A 100 -4.38 2.63 -9.23
N ARG A 101 -3.67 3.61 -8.68
CA ARG A 101 -3.77 5.00 -9.13
C ARG A 101 -3.44 5.13 -10.62
N ASN A 102 -2.35 4.50 -11.06
CA ASN A 102 -1.95 4.52 -12.46
C ASN A 102 -2.99 3.81 -13.35
N PHE A 103 -3.54 2.68 -12.90
CA PHE A 103 -4.60 1.98 -13.61
C PHE A 103 -5.85 2.84 -13.77
N LEU A 104 -6.31 3.51 -12.70
CA LEU A 104 -7.48 4.40 -12.75
C LEU A 104 -7.26 5.59 -13.67
N ILE A 105 -6.05 6.17 -13.69
CA ILE A 105 -5.68 7.25 -14.62
C ILE A 105 -5.76 6.75 -16.07
N CYS A 106 -5.13 5.62 -16.37
CA CYS A 106 -5.18 5.01 -17.70
C CYS A 106 -6.61 4.65 -18.13
N LEU A 107 -7.44 4.18 -17.21
CA LEU A 107 -8.84 3.90 -17.46
C LEU A 107 -9.61 5.17 -17.82
N GLY A 108 -9.45 6.22 -17.01
CA GLY A 108 -10.12 7.50 -17.20
C GLY A 108 -9.74 8.17 -18.52
N THR A 109 -8.46 8.17 -18.88
CA THR A 109 -7.99 8.72 -20.16
C THR A 109 -8.52 7.93 -21.35
N LEU A 110 -8.59 6.61 -21.24
CA LEU A 110 -9.15 5.75 -22.30
C LEU A 110 -10.65 6.00 -22.50
N ILE A 111 -11.42 6.11 -21.41
CA ILE A 111 -12.86 6.44 -21.48
C ILE A 111 -13.05 7.81 -22.14
N LEU A 112 -12.25 8.81 -21.75
CA LEU A 112 -12.30 10.15 -22.33
C LEU A 112 -12.05 10.13 -23.85
N PHE A 113 -11.05 9.35 -24.30
CA PHE A 113 -10.76 9.19 -25.73
C PHE A 113 -11.95 8.61 -26.50
N ILE A 114 -12.64 7.61 -25.93
CA ILE A 114 -13.80 6.98 -26.56
C ILE A 114 -14.98 7.96 -26.63
N ILE A 115 -15.21 8.76 -25.59
CA ILE A 115 -16.25 9.79 -25.59
C ILE A 115 -15.98 10.85 -26.66
N ILE A 116 -14.75 11.37 -26.74
CA ILE A 116 -14.37 12.38 -27.74
C ILE A 116 -14.49 11.81 -29.16
N TYR A 117 -13.93 10.62 -29.41
CA TYR A 117 -13.98 9.99 -30.74
C TYR A 117 -15.42 9.63 -31.15
N GLY A 118 -16.22 9.11 -30.21
CA GLY A 118 -17.64 8.82 -30.43
C GLY A 118 -18.45 10.08 -30.72
N GLY A 119 -18.25 11.14 -29.92
CA GLY A 119 -18.90 12.44 -30.11
C GLY A 119 -18.55 13.10 -31.44
N TYR A 120 -17.27 13.10 -31.82
CA TYR A 120 -16.80 13.60 -33.12
C TYR A 120 -17.47 12.86 -34.28
N LYS A 121 -17.52 11.52 -34.21
CA LYS A 121 -18.13 10.72 -35.27
C LYS A 121 -19.64 10.98 -35.40
N ILE A 122 -20.35 11.13 -34.29
CA ILE A 122 -21.78 11.48 -34.30
C ILE A 122 -21.99 12.87 -34.88
N PHE A 123 -21.20 13.86 -34.47
CA PHE A 123 -21.28 15.23 -34.99
C PHE A 123 -21.02 15.28 -36.50
N HIS A 124 -20.00 14.57 -36.98
CA HIS A 124 -19.69 14.52 -38.41
C HIS A 124 -20.81 13.87 -39.24
N VAL A 125 -21.45 12.81 -38.73
CA VAL A 125 -22.58 12.15 -39.42
C VAL A 125 -23.84 13.02 -39.42
N VAL A 126 -24.07 13.83 -38.38
CA VAL A 126 -25.28 14.66 -38.27
C VAL A 126 -25.20 15.97 -39.07
N PHE A 127 -24.00 16.52 -39.26
CA PHE A 127 -23.82 17.85 -39.85
C PHE A 127 -23.14 17.87 -41.22
N TYR A 128 -22.46 16.79 -41.63
CA TYR A 128 -21.72 16.72 -42.90
C TYR A 128 -22.15 15.58 -43.84
N GLU A 129 -23.19 14.83 -43.46
CA GLU A 129 -23.97 13.94 -44.33
C GLU A 129 -25.37 14.55 -44.52
#